data_AF-A0A6G1SUU4-F1
#
_entry.id   AF-A0A6G1SUU4-F1
#
_cell.length_a   1.000
_cell.length_b   1.000
_cell.length_c   1.000
_cell.angle_alpha   90.00
_cell.angle_beta   90.00
_cell.angle_gamma   90.00
#
_symmetry.space_group_name_H-M   'P 1'
#
loop_
_entity.id
_entity.type
_entity.pdbx_description
1 polymer ?
#
loop_
_entity_poly.entity_id
_entity_poly.type
_entity_poly.pdbx_seq_one_letter_code
_entity_poly.pdbx_strand_id
1 'polypeptide(L)'
;MSDVTDTPPGPVQQDLDSIAALLDAVVPAKQVDRNLLVATWNLKAFGGLTPKWQADDGDSPKRDFHALRLIAEVVSRFDVVAIQELQGDLTAVRALLRVLGDDWGLIATDVTRGDPGNNERLGFVFDRRRLRPSGLAAELVVPTDESAISEGAFDRQFARTPYAVSFQAGADEFILVTLHVLYGSSASSRLPELRAISDWLAGWARSDRAWNQNLIALGDFNMDRSGDALYDAFVSTGLQVPADLMGVPRSIFDTGRFYDQIAWFMQSASASAPPALTMRYLSGGYVDFPAAVYPRATRQTLQWRVSDHYPLWTEFSQRR
;
A
#
# COMPACT_ATOMS: atom_id res chain seq x y z
N MET A 1 1.03 32.39 9.95
CA MET A 1 0.40 31.45 8.99
C MET A 1 0.12 30.18 9.76
N SER A 2 -1.03 29.53 9.52
CA SER A 2 -1.33 28.24 10.14
C SER A 2 -0.37 27.16 9.65
N ASP A 3 -0.02 26.23 10.52
CA ASP A 3 0.76 25.03 10.21
C ASP A 3 -0.10 23.76 10.40
N VAL A 4 0.22 22.70 9.66
CA VAL A 4 -0.47 21.40 9.73
C VAL A 4 -0.44 20.79 11.14
N THR A 5 0.58 21.10 11.95
CA THR A 5 0.72 20.61 13.33
C THR A 5 -0.02 21.46 14.36
N ASP A 6 -0.60 22.59 13.95
CA ASP A 6 -1.39 23.43 14.87
C ASP A 6 -2.65 22.72 15.36
N THR A 7 -3.30 23.29 16.37
CA THR A 7 -4.63 22.87 16.81
C THR A 7 -5.63 23.08 15.67
N PRO A 8 -6.35 22.04 15.23
CA PRO A 8 -7.29 22.15 14.13
C PRO A 8 -8.53 22.97 14.52
N PRO A 9 -9.19 23.64 13.57
CA PRO A 9 -10.50 24.27 13.79
C PRO A 9 -11.55 23.23 14.22
N GLY A 10 -12.58 23.68 14.93
CA GLY A 10 -13.64 22.82 15.48
C GLY A 10 -14.24 21.80 14.49
N PRO A 11 -14.62 22.18 13.25
CA PRO A 11 -15.14 21.22 12.27
C PRO A 11 -14.13 20.15 11.85
N VAL A 12 -12.83 20.50 11.78
CA VAL A 12 -11.75 19.55 11.47
C VAL A 12 -11.52 18.60 12.65
N GLN A 13 -11.59 19.11 13.88
CA GLN A 13 -11.50 18.26 15.07
C GLN A 13 -12.65 17.26 15.15
N GLN A 14 -13.88 17.65 14.77
CA GLN A 14 -15.03 16.74 14.77
C GLN A 14 -14.85 15.57 13.79
N ASP A 15 -14.33 15.83 12.58
CA ASP A 15 -14.03 14.77 11.62
C ASP A 15 -12.87 13.89 12.11
N LEU A 16 -11.86 14.46 12.80
CA LEU A 16 -10.77 13.71 13.44
C LEU A 16 -11.28 12.79 14.56
N ASP A 17 -12.18 13.27 15.41
CA ASP A 17 -12.78 12.46 16.47
C ASP A 17 -13.64 11.34 15.87
N SER A 18 -14.34 11.63 14.77
CA SER A 18 -15.21 10.67 14.08
C SER A 18 -14.41 9.56 13.39
N ILE A 19 -13.33 9.89 12.67
CA ILE A 19 -12.46 8.88 12.07
C ILE A 19 -11.71 8.08 13.15
N ALA A 20 -11.32 8.71 14.26
CA ALA A 20 -10.68 8.01 15.35
C ALA A 20 -11.61 6.96 15.98
N ALA A 21 -12.89 7.31 16.20
CA ALA A 21 -13.89 6.38 16.70
C ALA A 21 -14.19 5.23 15.71
N LEU A 22 -14.24 5.52 14.41
CA LEU A 22 -14.37 4.47 13.38
C LEU A 22 -13.18 3.51 13.45
N LEU A 23 -11.96 4.04 13.46
CA LEU A 23 -10.74 3.25 13.49
C LEU A 23 -10.63 2.40 14.76
N ASP A 24 -11.04 2.91 15.93
CA ASP A 24 -11.09 2.13 17.18
C ASP A 24 -12.06 0.94 17.11
N ALA A 25 -13.12 1.07 16.30
CA ALA A 25 -14.12 0.01 16.12
C ALA A 25 -13.67 -1.05 15.11
N VAL A 26 -12.88 -0.69 14.10
CA VAL A 26 -12.59 -1.57 12.95
C VAL A 26 -11.13 -2.02 12.86
N VAL A 27 -10.17 -1.32 13.49
CA VAL A 27 -8.75 -1.68 13.47
C VAL A 27 -8.32 -2.14 14.87
N PRO A 28 -7.71 -3.32 15.02
CA PRO A 28 -7.15 -3.75 16.29
C PRO A 28 -6.13 -2.73 16.83
N ALA A 29 -6.10 -2.51 18.13
CA ALA A 29 -5.09 -1.64 18.73
C ALA A 29 -3.68 -2.23 18.58
N LYS A 30 -2.68 -1.38 18.35
CA LYS A 30 -1.26 -1.78 18.40
C LYS A 30 -0.90 -2.28 19.79
N GLN A 31 -0.35 -3.49 19.87
CA GLN A 31 0.09 -4.13 21.11
C GLN A 31 1.55 -4.56 20.98
N VAL A 32 2.41 -3.92 21.78
CA VAL A 32 3.85 -4.25 21.88
C VAL A 32 4.02 -5.75 22.14
N ASP A 33 4.87 -6.38 21.35
CA ASP A 33 5.22 -7.81 21.39
C ASP A 33 4.03 -8.78 21.26
N ARG A 34 2.89 -8.32 20.75
CA ARG A 34 1.67 -9.15 20.62
C ARG A 34 1.10 -9.19 19.22
N ASN A 35 1.07 -8.06 18.51
CA ASN A 35 0.60 -8.01 17.14
C ASN A 35 1.47 -7.11 16.26
N LEU A 36 1.35 -7.30 14.95
CA LEU A 36 1.88 -6.46 13.90
C LEU A 36 0.74 -6.10 12.95
N LEU A 37 0.59 -4.81 12.65
CA LEU A 37 -0.42 -4.29 11.74
C LEU A 37 0.23 -3.77 10.46
N VAL A 38 -0.06 -4.41 9.33
CA VAL A 38 0.45 -4.06 8.00
C VAL A 38 -0.70 -3.59 7.12
N ALA A 39 -0.54 -2.44 6.48
CA ALA A 39 -1.55 -1.88 5.58
C ALA A 39 -0.99 -1.48 4.22
N THR A 40 -1.90 -1.31 3.27
CA THR A 40 -1.64 -0.69 1.98
C THR A 40 -2.71 0.35 1.67
N TRP A 41 -2.31 1.45 1.05
CA TRP A 41 -3.22 2.51 0.64
C TRP A 41 -2.71 3.25 -0.58
N ASN A 42 -3.41 3.11 -1.71
CA ASN A 42 -3.22 4.03 -2.83
C ASN A 42 -3.77 5.40 -2.42
N LEU A 43 -2.89 6.41 -2.28
CA LEU A 43 -3.26 7.78 -1.98
C LEU A 43 -3.24 8.60 -3.27
N LYS A 44 -4.42 8.82 -3.85
CA LYS A 44 -4.57 9.50 -5.15
C LYS A 44 -3.68 10.73 -5.28
N ALA A 45 -2.76 10.72 -6.23
CA ALA A 45 -1.84 11.82 -6.52
C ALA A 45 -1.25 12.46 -5.25
N PHE A 46 -0.62 11.67 -4.38
CA PHE A 46 -0.07 12.14 -3.11
C PHE A 46 1.22 12.95 -3.30
N GLY A 47 1.04 14.23 -3.63
CA GLY A 47 2.12 15.14 -3.96
C GLY A 47 2.08 16.47 -3.20
N GLY A 48 1.58 17.50 -3.87
CA GLY A 48 1.44 18.84 -3.27
C GLY A 48 0.42 18.90 -2.15
N LEU A 49 0.42 20.03 -1.44
CA LEU A 49 -0.48 20.31 -0.31
C LEU A 49 -0.86 21.79 -0.29
N THR A 50 -2.15 22.09 -0.17
CA THR A 50 -2.62 23.46 0.07
C THR A 50 -2.40 23.83 1.53
N PRO A 51 -1.62 24.90 1.84
CA PRO A 51 -1.23 25.25 3.22
C PRO A 51 -2.34 26.00 3.98
N LYS A 52 -3.52 25.41 4.07
CA LYS A 52 -4.72 25.93 4.74
C LYS A 52 -5.47 24.77 5.41
N TRP A 53 -6.32 25.08 6.37
CA TRP A 53 -7.21 24.08 6.99
C TRP A 53 -8.30 23.57 6.05
N GLN A 54 -8.83 24.44 5.18
CA GLN A 54 -9.85 24.08 4.21
C GLN A 54 -9.48 24.73 2.88
N ALA A 55 -9.30 23.91 1.84
CA ALA A 55 -9.11 24.35 0.47
C ALA A 55 -10.45 24.72 -0.18
N ASP A 56 -10.46 25.83 -0.91
CA ASP A 56 -11.62 26.35 -1.64
C ASP A 56 -11.60 25.91 -3.12
N ASP A 57 -12.61 26.30 -3.89
CA ASP A 57 -12.73 25.94 -5.31
C ASP A 57 -11.56 26.44 -6.17
N GLY A 58 -10.91 27.54 -5.78
CA GLY A 58 -9.74 28.09 -6.47
C GLY A 58 -8.39 27.44 -6.12
N ASP A 59 -8.33 26.64 -5.05
CA ASP A 59 -7.07 26.04 -4.59
C ASP A 59 -6.72 24.77 -5.36
N SER A 60 -5.43 24.57 -5.65
CA SER A 60 -4.86 23.36 -6.24
C SER A 60 -3.49 23.09 -5.61
N PRO A 61 -3.23 21.89 -5.07
CA PRO A 61 -4.12 20.73 -5.03
C PRO A 61 -5.27 20.86 -4.03
N LYS A 62 -6.32 20.03 -4.16
CA LYS A 62 -7.47 20.02 -3.23
C LYS A 62 -7.16 19.43 -1.85
N ARG A 63 -6.06 18.69 -1.72
CA ARG A 63 -5.59 18.19 -0.44
C ARG A 63 -5.06 19.34 0.41
N ASP A 64 -5.64 19.50 1.59
CA ASP A 64 -5.37 20.55 2.56
C ASP A 64 -4.94 19.96 3.91
N PHE A 65 -4.72 20.80 4.93
CA PHE A 65 -4.33 20.30 6.26
C PHE A 65 -5.40 19.42 6.90
N HIS A 66 -6.69 19.67 6.66
CA HIS A 66 -7.75 18.80 7.15
C HIS A 66 -7.60 17.40 6.58
N ALA A 67 -7.55 17.26 5.25
CA ALA A 67 -7.42 15.96 4.62
C ALA A 67 -6.12 15.24 5.04
N LEU A 68 -5.02 15.98 5.16
CA LEU A 68 -3.75 15.41 5.59
C LEU A 68 -3.77 14.91 7.04
N ARG A 69 -4.49 15.59 7.95
CA ARG A 69 -4.66 15.14 9.33
C ARG A 69 -5.50 13.87 9.42
N LEU A 70 -6.52 13.72 8.58
CA LEU A 70 -7.29 12.48 8.49
C LEU A 70 -6.46 11.31 7.95
N ILE A 71 -5.64 11.56 6.91
CA ILE A 71 -4.69 10.56 6.39
C ILE A 71 -3.70 10.16 7.49
N ALA A 72 -3.16 11.12 8.25
CA ALA A 72 -2.25 10.84 9.34
C ALA A 72 -2.90 9.98 10.45
N GLU A 73 -4.16 10.26 10.81
CA GLU A 73 -4.90 9.48 11.80
C GLU A 73 -5.04 8.02 11.37
N VAL A 74 -5.42 7.77 10.11
CA VAL A 74 -5.49 6.41 9.54
C VAL A 74 -4.12 5.73 9.51
N VAL A 75 -3.08 6.41 8.98
CA VAL A 75 -1.71 5.85 8.89
C VAL A 75 -1.18 5.50 10.28
N SER A 76 -1.49 6.32 11.30
CA SER A 76 -0.99 6.13 12.66
C SER A 76 -1.42 4.82 13.32
N ARG A 77 -2.50 4.19 12.82
CA ARG A 77 -3.04 2.93 13.35
C ARG A 77 -2.20 1.71 13.01
N PHE A 78 -1.38 1.79 11.97
CA PHE A 78 -0.60 0.66 11.48
C PHE A 78 0.87 0.78 11.93
N ASP A 79 1.60 -0.34 11.84
CA ASP A 79 3.04 -0.36 12.09
C ASP A 79 3.83 0.01 10.82
N VAL A 80 3.30 -0.39 9.66
CA VAL A 80 3.80 -0.01 8.33
C VAL A 80 2.65 0.08 7.35
N VAL A 81 2.66 1.12 6.51
CA VAL A 81 1.71 1.35 5.43
C VAL A 81 2.48 1.48 4.14
N ALA A 82 2.17 0.63 3.15
CA ALA A 82 2.61 0.86 1.79
C ALA A 82 1.73 1.92 1.14
N ILE A 83 2.35 2.97 0.60
CA ILE A 83 1.69 4.07 -0.06
C ILE A 83 2.05 4.03 -1.54
N GLN A 84 1.03 3.96 -2.38
CA GLN A 84 1.14 4.13 -3.82
C GLN A 84 0.79 5.58 -4.22
N GLU A 85 1.14 5.96 -5.45
CA GLU A 85 0.93 7.31 -6.00
C GLU A 85 1.63 8.45 -5.25
N LEU A 86 2.78 8.17 -4.61
CA LEU A 86 3.66 9.21 -4.06
C LEU A 86 4.25 10.03 -5.22
N GLN A 87 3.83 11.28 -5.39
CA GLN A 87 4.22 12.07 -6.57
C GLN A 87 5.65 12.63 -6.47
N GLY A 88 6.12 13.23 -7.57
CA GLY A 88 7.37 13.98 -7.66
C GLY A 88 7.53 15.04 -6.57
N ASP A 89 6.46 15.79 -6.30
CA ASP A 89 6.37 16.76 -5.20
C ASP A 89 6.20 16.04 -3.86
N LEU A 90 7.15 16.18 -2.95
CA LEU A 90 7.14 15.50 -1.65
C LEU A 90 6.49 16.32 -0.53
N THR A 91 5.81 17.43 -0.84
CA THR A 91 5.28 18.36 0.17
C THR A 91 4.29 17.67 1.12
N ALA A 92 3.31 16.93 0.60
CA ALA A 92 2.31 16.24 1.42
C ALA A 92 2.91 15.12 2.26
N VAL A 93 3.81 14.29 1.71
CA VAL A 93 4.43 13.20 2.49
C VAL A 93 5.36 13.72 3.58
N ARG A 94 6.09 14.82 3.34
CA ARG A 94 6.90 15.45 4.38
C ARG A 94 6.02 16.05 5.48
N ALA A 95 4.90 16.67 5.12
CA ALA A 95 3.94 17.18 6.08
C ALA A 95 3.25 16.03 6.86
N LEU A 96 2.95 14.90 6.23
CA LEU A 96 2.46 13.68 6.90
C LEU A 96 3.44 13.21 7.98
N LEU A 97 4.73 13.06 7.64
CA LEU A 97 5.75 12.67 8.61
C LEU A 97 5.88 13.67 9.76
N ARG A 98 5.76 14.98 9.49
CA ARG A 98 5.74 16.00 10.55
C ARG A 98 4.55 15.84 11.50
N VAL A 99 3.37 15.49 11.00
CA VAL A 99 2.18 15.24 11.84
C VAL A 99 2.34 13.96 12.65
N LEU A 100 2.86 12.88 12.03
CA LEU A 100 3.08 11.60 12.68
C LEU A 100 4.20 11.66 13.75
N GLY A 101 5.18 12.53 13.55
CA GLY A 101 6.28 12.80 14.49
C GLY A 101 7.58 12.06 14.20
N ASP A 102 8.60 12.38 14.99
CA ASP A 102 10.00 11.96 14.79
C ASP A 102 10.26 10.46 14.97
N ASP A 103 9.25 9.68 15.35
CA ASP A 103 9.32 8.22 15.42
C ASP A 103 8.96 7.55 14.09
N TRP A 104 8.44 8.29 13.11
CA TRP A 104 8.02 7.72 11.83
C TRP A 104 9.10 7.85 10.77
N GLY A 105 9.22 6.82 9.93
CA GLY A 105 10.16 6.76 8.81
C GLY A 105 9.46 6.65 7.46
N LEU A 106 10.18 7.01 6.41
CA LEU A 106 9.79 6.79 5.02
C LEU A 106 10.94 6.11 4.28
N ILE A 107 10.64 5.04 3.55
CA ILE A 107 11.52 4.43 2.56
C ILE A 107 10.74 4.37 1.26
N ALA A 108 11.26 4.93 0.18
CA ALA A 108 10.58 5.01 -1.11
C ALA A 108 11.55 4.85 -2.27
N THR A 109 11.02 4.43 -3.42
CA THR A 109 11.73 4.48 -4.71
C THR A 109 11.98 5.94 -5.11
N ASP A 110 12.85 6.14 -6.11
CA ASP A 110 12.80 7.41 -6.85
C ASP A 110 11.66 7.35 -7.89
N VAL A 111 11.38 8.48 -8.54
CA VAL A 111 10.39 8.54 -9.63
C VAL A 111 10.87 7.74 -10.82
N THR A 112 10.02 6.84 -11.31
CA THR A 112 10.26 6.18 -12.59
C THR A 112 10.19 7.23 -13.69
N ARG A 113 11.30 7.44 -14.42
CA ARG A 113 11.37 8.41 -15.51
C ARG A 113 10.61 7.90 -16.74
N GLY A 114 9.90 8.80 -17.41
CA GLY A 114 9.11 8.50 -18.62
C GLY A 114 7.60 8.54 -18.36
N ASP A 115 6.82 8.71 -19.42
CA ASP A 115 5.35 8.85 -19.36
C ASP A 115 4.64 7.69 -18.61
N PRO A 116 5.06 6.41 -18.74
CA PRO A 116 4.41 5.30 -18.04
C PRO A 116 4.56 5.34 -16.51
N GLY A 117 5.59 5.99 -15.98
CA GLY A 117 5.85 6.07 -14.54
C GLY A 117 5.04 7.16 -13.82
N ASN A 118 4.33 8.02 -14.56
CA ASN A 118 3.49 9.12 -14.07
C ASN A 118 4.13 10.02 -12.98
N ASN A 119 5.47 10.11 -12.93
CA ASN A 119 6.20 10.83 -11.87
C ASN A 119 5.80 10.37 -10.45
N GLU A 120 5.52 9.06 -10.30
CA GLU A 120 5.13 8.41 -9.05
C GLU A 120 6.27 7.59 -8.44
N ARG A 121 6.19 7.41 -7.13
CA ARG A 121 7.03 6.55 -6.31
C ARG A 121 6.15 5.54 -5.60
N LEU A 122 6.78 4.44 -5.23
CA LEU A 122 6.25 3.50 -4.26
C LEU A 122 7.01 3.68 -2.96
N GLY A 123 6.33 3.61 -1.83
CA GLY A 123 7.01 3.77 -0.55
C GLY A 123 6.29 3.15 0.62
N PHE A 124 7.00 3.10 1.73
CA PHE A 124 6.51 2.60 3.01
C PHE A 124 6.70 3.68 4.06
N VAL A 125 5.61 4.03 4.74
CA VAL A 125 5.64 4.85 5.96
C VAL A 125 5.51 3.92 7.16
N PHE A 126 6.40 4.02 8.13
CA PHE A 126 6.48 3.03 9.23
C PHE A 126 6.83 3.65 10.59
N ASP A 127 6.34 3.02 11.66
CA ASP A 127 6.56 3.41 13.04
C ASP A 127 7.84 2.76 13.60
N ARG A 128 8.91 3.55 13.77
CA ARG A 128 10.24 3.05 14.20
C ARG A 128 10.28 2.53 15.63
N ARG A 129 9.24 2.79 16.42
CA ARG A 129 9.11 2.22 17.77
C ARG A 129 8.68 0.75 17.73
N ARG A 130 8.10 0.32 16.62
CA ARG A 130 7.43 -0.97 16.46
C ARG A 130 8.19 -1.91 15.53
N LEU A 131 8.81 -1.36 14.49
CA LEU A 131 9.60 -2.11 13.54
C LEU A 131 10.75 -1.28 12.96
N ARG A 132 11.72 -1.95 12.34
CA ARG A 132 12.85 -1.31 11.64
C ARG A 132 13.11 -1.98 10.28
N PRO A 133 13.65 -1.25 9.29
CA PRO A 133 14.18 -1.87 8.09
C PRO A 133 15.27 -2.89 8.47
N SER A 134 15.27 -4.08 7.86
CA SER A 134 16.22 -5.14 8.22
C SER A 134 17.41 -5.27 7.27
N GLY A 135 17.37 -4.64 6.10
CA GLY A 135 18.56 -4.44 5.25
C GLY A 135 18.31 -4.49 3.75
N LEU A 136 17.26 -5.18 3.30
CA LEU A 136 16.89 -5.24 1.89
C LEU A 136 15.97 -4.08 1.52
N ALA A 137 16.33 -3.38 0.45
CA ALA A 137 15.46 -2.49 -0.33
C ALA A 137 15.80 -2.70 -1.80
N ALA A 138 14.86 -3.18 -2.60
CA ALA A 138 15.12 -3.60 -3.97
C ALA A 138 13.90 -3.39 -4.88
N GLU A 139 14.18 -3.18 -6.16
CA GLU A 139 13.18 -3.18 -7.21
C GLU A 139 13.18 -4.52 -7.94
N LEU A 140 12.00 -5.04 -8.21
CA LEU A 140 11.81 -6.23 -9.04
C LEU A 140 11.94 -5.82 -10.49
N VAL A 141 12.92 -6.38 -11.19
CA VAL A 141 13.09 -6.21 -12.64
C VAL A 141 12.79 -7.52 -13.35
N VAL A 142 12.18 -7.44 -14.53
CA VAL A 142 12.00 -8.60 -15.40
C VAL A 142 13.40 -8.97 -15.94
N PRO A 143 13.92 -10.18 -15.67
CA PRO A 143 15.17 -10.62 -16.26
C PRO A 143 14.98 -10.72 -17.78
N THR A 144 15.80 -10.00 -18.55
CA THR A 144 15.97 -10.26 -19.98
C THR A 144 16.95 -11.42 -20.11
N ASP A 145 16.63 -12.45 -20.90
CA ASP A 145 17.60 -13.50 -21.24
C ASP A 145 18.92 -12.86 -21.72
N GLU A 146 20.04 -13.21 -21.07
CA GLU A 146 21.36 -12.62 -21.33
C GLU A 146 21.83 -12.76 -22.78
N SER A 147 21.23 -13.68 -23.55
CA SER A 147 21.49 -13.89 -24.98
C SER A 147 20.77 -12.91 -25.92
N ALA A 148 19.95 -12.00 -25.39
CA ALA A 148 19.11 -11.10 -26.19
C ALA A 148 19.16 -9.64 -25.69
N ILE A 149 20.37 -9.06 -25.62
CA ILE A 149 20.48 -7.59 -25.69
C ILE A 149 20.24 -7.18 -27.15
N SER A 150 18.99 -7.25 -27.58
CA SER A 150 18.51 -6.65 -28.83
C SER A 150 17.95 -5.25 -28.56
N GLU A 151 17.81 -4.44 -29.61
CA GLU A 151 17.04 -3.20 -29.54
C GLU A 151 15.64 -3.51 -28.98
N GLY A 152 15.23 -2.76 -27.94
CA GLY A 152 13.98 -2.97 -27.21
C GLY A 152 14.00 -4.00 -26.08
N ALA A 153 15.15 -4.58 -25.72
CA ALA A 153 15.26 -5.46 -24.53
C ALA A 153 14.87 -4.75 -23.23
N PHE A 154 15.16 -3.45 -23.13
CA PHE A 154 14.79 -2.60 -22.00
C PHE A 154 13.32 -2.12 -22.03
N ASP A 155 12.59 -2.34 -23.13
CA ASP A 155 11.19 -1.92 -23.28
C ASP A 155 10.21 -2.85 -22.53
N ARG A 156 10.71 -3.96 -21.98
CA ARG A 156 9.92 -4.97 -21.23
C ARG A 156 9.94 -4.78 -19.71
N GLN A 157 10.47 -3.65 -19.22
CA GLN A 157 10.45 -3.36 -17.79
C GLN A 157 9.02 -3.07 -17.33
N PHE A 158 8.75 -3.41 -16.06
CA PHE A 158 7.52 -2.98 -15.41
C PHE A 158 7.43 -1.46 -15.50
N ALA A 159 6.27 -0.93 -15.90
CA ALA A 159 6.10 0.52 -15.99
C ALA A 159 6.25 1.21 -14.63
N ARG A 160 5.93 0.48 -13.55
CA ARG A 160 6.32 0.78 -12.17
C ARG A 160 6.85 -0.51 -11.56
N THR A 161 8.17 -0.59 -11.42
CA THR A 161 8.89 -1.72 -10.80
C THR A 161 8.35 -2.01 -9.40
N PRO A 162 7.88 -3.23 -9.11
CA PRO A 162 7.47 -3.58 -7.76
C PRO A 162 8.62 -3.32 -6.77
N TYR A 163 8.27 -2.77 -5.61
CA TYR A 163 9.26 -2.34 -4.63
C TYR A 163 9.22 -3.21 -3.38
N ALA A 164 10.33 -3.88 -3.09
CA ALA A 164 10.49 -4.79 -1.96
C ALA A 164 11.35 -4.16 -0.87
N VAL A 165 10.85 -4.13 0.37
CA VAL A 165 11.61 -3.70 1.55
C VAL A 165 11.46 -4.73 2.66
N SER A 166 12.58 -5.11 3.29
CA SER A 166 12.57 -5.99 4.44
C SER A 166 12.45 -5.20 5.75
N PHE A 167 11.62 -5.72 6.65
CA PHE A 167 11.40 -5.17 7.97
C PHE A 167 11.58 -6.26 9.04
N GLN A 168 11.97 -5.81 10.23
CA GLN A 168 12.04 -6.63 11.43
C GLN A 168 11.17 -6.02 12.52
N ALA A 169 10.27 -6.84 13.07
CA ALA A 169 9.42 -6.51 14.20
C ALA A 169 9.59 -7.58 15.28
N GLY A 170 10.30 -7.24 16.36
CA GLY A 170 10.69 -8.23 17.37
C GLY A 170 11.54 -9.34 16.75
N ALA A 171 11.05 -10.59 16.82
CA ALA A 171 11.71 -11.74 16.23
C ALA A 171 11.28 -12.05 14.79
N ASP A 172 10.22 -11.42 14.30
CA ASP A 172 9.70 -11.65 12.96
C ASP A 172 10.46 -10.75 11.99
N GLU A 173 11.00 -11.35 10.94
CA GLU A 173 11.54 -10.65 9.78
C GLU A 173 10.72 -11.03 8.56
N PHE A 174 10.35 -10.04 7.75
CA PHE A 174 9.47 -10.18 6.60
C PHE A 174 9.79 -9.15 5.54
N ILE A 175 9.32 -9.41 4.32
CA ILE A 175 9.50 -8.55 3.16
C ILE A 175 8.12 -8.13 2.68
N LEU A 176 7.91 -6.82 2.57
CA LEU A 176 6.74 -6.26 1.92
C LEU A 176 7.12 -5.91 0.48
N VAL A 177 6.34 -6.41 -0.48
CA VAL A 177 6.49 -6.09 -1.89
C VAL A 177 5.28 -5.29 -2.32
N THR A 178 5.44 -3.98 -2.51
CA THR A 178 4.37 -3.11 -2.98
C THR A 178 4.30 -3.11 -4.51
N LEU A 179 3.09 -3.26 -5.03
CA LEU A 179 2.79 -3.25 -6.46
C LEU A 179 1.85 -2.11 -6.81
N HIS A 180 2.07 -1.52 -7.98
CA HIS A 180 1.15 -0.57 -8.59
C HIS A 180 1.04 -0.85 -10.10
N VAL A 181 0.28 -1.89 -10.45
CA VAL A 181 0.16 -2.37 -11.84
C VAL A 181 -0.59 -1.33 -12.66
N LEU A 182 -0.15 -1.02 -13.88
CA LEU A 182 -0.81 -0.02 -14.71
C LEU A 182 -2.25 -0.40 -15.04
N TYR A 183 -3.13 0.59 -15.02
CA TYR A 183 -4.44 0.49 -15.66
C TYR A 183 -4.26 0.58 -17.20
N GLY A 184 -3.99 -0.56 -17.83
CA GLY A 184 -3.75 -0.65 -19.27
C GLY A 184 -5.02 -0.50 -20.12
N SER A 185 -4.86 -0.40 -21.45
CA SER A 185 -5.95 -0.31 -22.42
C SER A 185 -6.82 -1.59 -22.52
N SER A 186 -6.33 -2.73 -21.99
CA SER A 186 -7.07 -3.99 -21.96
C SER A 186 -6.61 -4.90 -20.81
N ALA A 187 -7.44 -5.86 -20.40
CA ALA A 187 -7.01 -6.93 -19.49
C ALA A 187 -5.89 -7.81 -20.08
N SER A 188 -5.90 -8.03 -21.40
CA SER A 188 -4.87 -8.84 -22.08
C SER A 188 -3.45 -8.30 -21.95
N SER A 189 -3.26 -6.98 -21.83
CA SER A 189 -1.92 -6.40 -21.69
C SER A 189 -1.34 -6.53 -20.28
N ARG A 190 -2.18 -6.71 -19.25
CA ARG A 190 -1.79 -6.83 -17.84
C ARG A 190 -1.46 -8.27 -17.43
N LEU A 191 -1.95 -9.25 -18.19
CA LEU A 191 -1.79 -10.68 -17.87
C LEU A 191 -0.33 -11.15 -17.82
N PRO A 192 0.56 -10.81 -18.79
CA PRO A 192 1.96 -11.25 -18.73
C PRO A 192 2.71 -10.65 -17.53
N GLU A 193 2.38 -9.40 -17.17
CA GLU A 193 2.98 -8.69 -16.04
C GLU A 193 2.67 -9.39 -14.71
N LEU A 194 1.38 -9.67 -14.45
CA LEU A 194 0.97 -10.37 -13.22
C LEU A 194 1.51 -11.80 -13.13
N ARG A 195 1.62 -12.51 -14.27
CA ARG A 195 2.26 -13.84 -14.29
C ARG A 195 3.74 -13.75 -13.93
N ALA A 196 4.47 -12.82 -14.56
CA ALA A 196 5.89 -12.61 -14.27
C ALA A 196 6.13 -12.26 -12.80
N ILE A 197 5.29 -11.40 -12.22
CA ILE A 197 5.31 -11.07 -10.79
C ILE A 197 5.08 -12.33 -9.93
N SER A 198 4.04 -13.10 -10.25
CA SER A 198 3.69 -14.33 -9.52
C SER A 198 4.84 -15.35 -9.54
N ASP A 199 5.40 -15.60 -10.72
CA ASP A 199 6.54 -16.50 -10.93
C ASP A 199 7.78 -16.03 -10.16
N TRP A 200 8.05 -14.72 -10.19
CA TRP A 200 9.18 -14.13 -9.50
C TRP A 200 9.06 -14.24 -7.98
N LEU A 201 7.89 -13.92 -7.42
CA LEU A 201 7.62 -14.06 -5.98
C LEU A 201 7.72 -15.52 -5.52
N ALA A 202 7.22 -16.46 -6.33
CA ALA A 202 7.34 -17.89 -6.03
C ALA A 202 8.79 -18.37 -6.13
N GLY A 203 9.56 -17.86 -7.09
CA GLY A 203 11.00 -18.11 -7.23
C GLY A 203 11.78 -17.61 -6.01
N TRP A 204 11.51 -16.38 -5.55
CA TRP A 204 12.10 -15.83 -4.33
C TRP A 204 11.78 -16.72 -3.14
N ALA A 205 10.50 -16.96 -2.88
CA ALA A 205 10.05 -17.70 -1.72
C ALA A 205 10.70 -19.10 -1.64
N ARG A 206 10.90 -19.79 -2.78
CA ARG A 206 11.55 -21.11 -2.81
C ARG A 206 13.06 -21.08 -2.57
N SER A 207 13.72 -19.95 -2.77
CA SER A 207 15.18 -19.85 -2.68
C SER A 207 15.63 -19.74 -1.22
N ASP A 208 16.45 -20.69 -0.77
CA ASP A 208 17.06 -20.72 0.57
C ASP A 208 18.23 -19.74 0.72
N ARG A 209 18.75 -19.22 -0.40
CA ARG A 209 19.78 -18.18 -0.46
C ARG A 209 19.20 -16.77 -0.49
N ALA A 210 17.88 -16.64 -0.58
CA ALA A 210 17.23 -15.35 -0.62
C ALA A 210 17.27 -14.68 0.76
N TRP A 211 17.09 -13.35 0.79
CA TRP A 211 17.20 -12.56 2.02
C TRP A 211 16.30 -13.09 3.15
N ASN A 212 15.04 -13.37 2.82
CA ASN A 212 14.05 -14.00 3.69
C ASN A 212 12.96 -14.63 2.80
N GLN A 213 12.15 -15.52 3.34
CA GLN A 213 11.06 -16.22 2.65
C GLN A 213 9.66 -15.75 3.10
N ASN A 214 9.57 -14.95 4.17
CA ASN A 214 8.34 -14.31 4.63
C ASN A 214 7.99 -13.12 3.71
N LEU A 215 7.34 -13.40 2.59
CA LEU A 215 6.97 -12.43 1.56
C LEU A 215 5.47 -12.10 1.62
N ILE A 216 5.15 -10.81 1.66
CA ILE A 216 3.78 -10.29 1.56
C ILE A 216 3.71 -9.32 0.38
N ALA A 217 2.92 -9.64 -0.62
CA ALA A 217 2.64 -8.78 -1.77
C ALA A 217 1.39 -7.93 -1.48
N LEU A 218 1.47 -6.62 -1.69
CA LEU A 218 0.39 -5.70 -1.37
C LEU A 218 0.42 -4.44 -2.25
N GLY A 219 -0.66 -3.66 -2.30
CA GLY A 219 -0.75 -2.48 -3.17
C GLY A 219 -1.96 -2.48 -4.09
N ASP A 220 -1.93 -1.64 -5.11
CA ASP A 220 -2.95 -1.55 -6.16
C ASP A 220 -2.53 -2.36 -7.38
N PHE A 221 -3.16 -3.51 -7.55
CA PHE A 221 -2.85 -4.44 -8.63
C PHE A 221 -3.74 -4.19 -9.85
N ASN A 222 -4.67 -3.23 -9.76
CA ASN A 222 -5.64 -2.93 -10.79
C ASN A 222 -6.37 -4.18 -11.32
N MET A 223 -6.70 -5.16 -10.46
CA MET A 223 -7.45 -6.36 -10.91
C MET A 223 -8.96 -6.09 -10.99
N ASP A 224 -9.65 -6.81 -11.87
CA ASP A 224 -11.06 -6.54 -12.14
C ASP A 224 -11.98 -7.27 -11.16
N ARG A 225 -11.85 -8.59 -10.96
CA ARG A 225 -12.63 -9.35 -9.97
C ARG A 225 -11.97 -10.68 -9.62
N SER A 226 -12.33 -11.25 -8.46
CA SER A 226 -11.97 -12.64 -8.14
C SER A 226 -12.38 -13.62 -9.24
N GLY A 227 -11.47 -14.53 -9.61
CA GLY A 227 -11.68 -15.55 -10.63
C GLY A 227 -11.71 -15.03 -12.07
N ASP A 228 -11.23 -13.81 -12.31
CA ASP A 228 -10.89 -13.37 -13.66
C ASP A 228 -9.47 -13.82 -14.05
N ALA A 229 -9.11 -13.63 -15.33
CA ALA A 229 -7.81 -14.06 -15.83
C ALA A 229 -6.61 -13.36 -15.14
N LEU A 230 -6.77 -12.13 -14.66
CA LEU A 230 -5.71 -11.36 -13.99
C LEU A 230 -5.46 -11.89 -12.59
N TYR A 231 -6.54 -12.11 -11.84
CA TYR A 231 -6.51 -12.74 -10.53
C TYR A 231 -5.95 -14.17 -10.64
N ASP A 232 -6.45 -14.97 -11.58
CA ASP A 232 -5.98 -16.34 -11.80
C ASP A 232 -4.49 -16.39 -12.13
N ALA A 233 -3.99 -15.43 -12.93
CA ALA A 233 -2.55 -15.28 -13.18
C ALA A 233 -1.78 -14.95 -11.90
N PHE A 234 -2.27 -14.02 -11.10
CA PHE A 234 -1.62 -13.62 -9.86
C PHE A 234 -1.52 -14.77 -8.85
N VAL A 235 -2.60 -15.55 -8.67
CA VAL A 235 -2.63 -16.67 -7.70
C VAL A 235 -2.07 -17.99 -8.26
N SER A 236 -1.69 -18.04 -9.55
CA SER A 236 -1.29 -19.27 -10.26
C SER A 236 -0.12 -20.02 -9.63
N THR A 237 0.72 -19.34 -8.85
CA THR A 237 1.89 -19.92 -8.19
C THR A 237 1.68 -20.26 -6.70
N GLY A 238 0.45 -20.07 -6.20
CA GLY A 238 0.08 -20.39 -4.82
C GLY A 238 -0.06 -19.18 -3.89
N LEU A 239 0.10 -17.96 -4.40
CA LEU A 239 -0.29 -16.74 -3.69
C LEU A 239 -1.79 -16.77 -3.36
N GLN A 240 -2.15 -16.34 -2.16
CA GLN A 240 -3.53 -16.33 -1.69
C GLN A 240 -3.85 -14.99 -1.03
N VAL A 241 -5.07 -14.51 -1.28
CA VAL A 241 -5.66 -13.37 -0.58
C VAL A 241 -6.51 -13.92 0.58
N PRO A 242 -6.39 -13.37 1.80
CA PRO A 242 -7.17 -13.82 2.95
C PRO A 242 -8.67 -13.79 2.70
N ALA A 243 -9.39 -14.78 3.22
CA ALA A 243 -10.83 -14.92 2.96
C ALA A 243 -11.64 -13.69 3.39
N ASP A 244 -11.26 -13.05 4.50
CA ASP A 244 -11.86 -11.81 5.00
C ASP A 244 -11.56 -10.59 4.11
N LEU A 245 -10.49 -10.61 3.31
CA LEU A 245 -10.17 -9.57 2.32
C LEU A 245 -10.78 -9.83 0.92
N MET A 246 -11.37 -11.00 0.67
CA MET A 246 -12.01 -11.28 -0.61
C MET A 246 -13.27 -10.43 -0.81
N GLY A 247 -14.04 -10.18 0.25
CA GLY A 247 -15.33 -9.49 0.17
C GLY A 247 -15.29 -7.97 0.36
N VAL A 248 -14.13 -7.38 0.67
CA VAL A 248 -14.06 -5.95 1.06
C VAL A 248 -14.11 -5.02 -0.16
N PRO A 249 -14.76 -3.85 -0.04
CA PRO A 249 -14.66 -2.81 -1.05
C PRO A 249 -13.25 -2.22 -1.05
N ARG A 250 -12.78 -1.85 -2.24
CA ARG A 250 -11.43 -1.30 -2.46
C ARG A 250 -11.44 0.14 -2.93
N SER A 251 -12.57 0.61 -3.47
CA SER A 251 -12.76 1.98 -3.91
C SER A 251 -14.00 2.61 -3.30
N ILE A 252 -13.93 3.91 -3.02
CA ILE A 252 -15.07 4.70 -2.56
C ILE A 252 -16.20 4.74 -3.57
N PHE A 253 -15.98 4.39 -4.85
CA PHE A 253 -17.01 4.41 -5.89
C PHE A 253 -17.80 3.10 -6.01
N ASP A 254 -17.55 2.11 -5.14
CA ASP A 254 -18.23 0.81 -5.12
C ASP A 254 -18.35 0.18 -6.52
N THR A 255 -17.19 -0.07 -7.13
CA THR A 255 -17.11 -0.57 -8.51
C THR A 255 -17.17 -2.11 -8.58
N GLY A 256 -17.20 -2.79 -7.43
CA GLY A 256 -17.00 -4.24 -7.34
C GLY A 256 -15.62 -4.73 -7.82
N ARG A 257 -14.67 -3.80 -8.02
CA ARG A 257 -13.35 -4.09 -8.58
C ARG A 257 -12.36 -4.57 -7.53
N PHE A 258 -11.46 -5.46 -7.95
CA PHE A 258 -10.43 -6.09 -7.12
C PHE A 258 -9.07 -5.36 -7.18
N TYR A 259 -9.08 -4.02 -7.20
CA TYR A 259 -7.87 -3.21 -7.36
C TYR A 259 -6.79 -3.53 -6.32
N ASP A 260 -7.04 -3.20 -5.05
CA ASP A 260 -6.06 -3.37 -3.98
C ASP A 260 -6.01 -4.79 -3.43
N GLN A 261 -4.81 -5.30 -3.13
CA GLN A 261 -4.61 -6.64 -2.58
C GLN A 261 -3.62 -6.65 -1.42
N ILE A 262 -3.75 -7.65 -0.55
CA ILE A 262 -2.71 -8.13 0.37
C ILE A 262 -2.72 -9.65 0.25
N ALA A 263 -1.59 -10.24 -0.12
CA ALA A 263 -1.49 -11.65 -0.44
C ALA A 263 -0.11 -12.24 -0.08
N TRP A 264 -0.08 -13.52 0.26
CA TRP A 264 1.14 -14.26 0.55
C TRP A 264 0.94 -15.77 0.32
N PHE A 265 2.01 -16.54 0.44
CA PHE A 265 1.95 -17.99 0.42
C PHE A 265 1.44 -18.50 1.78
N MET A 266 0.16 -18.86 1.87
CA MET A 266 -0.46 -19.27 3.15
C MET A 266 -0.16 -20.71 3.56
N GLN A 267 0.11 -21.56 2.58
CA GLN A 267 0.34 -22.98 2.78
C GLN A 267 1.33 -23.48 1.74
N SER A 268 2.19 -24.42 2.15
CA SER A 268 3.04 -25.15 1.23
C SER A 268 2.28 -26.40 0.76
N ALA A 269 1.83 -26.38 -0.49
CA ALA A 269 1.02 -27.46 -1.06
C ALA A 269 1.84 -28.72 -1.41
N SER A 270 3.16 -28.60 -1.52
CA SER A 270 4.10 -29.68 -1.83
C SER A 270 5.53 -29.30 -1.48
N ALA A 271 6.47 -30.25 -1.49
CA ALA A 271 7.89 -29.98 -1.27
C ALA A 271 8.53 -29.02 -2.30
N SER A 272 7.90 -28.83 -3.47
CA SER A 272 8.33 -27.89 -4.51
C SER A 272 7.51 -26.59 -4.52
N ALA A 273 6.48 -26.49 -3.68
CA ALA A 273 5.70 -25.26 -3.53
C ALA A 273 6.51 -24.22 -2.73
N PRO A 274 6.26 -22.92 -2.94
CA PRO A 274 6.78 -21.89 -2.06
C PRO A 274 6.51 -22.20 -0.58
N PRO A 275 7.46 -21.95 0.33
CA PRO A 275 7.23 -22.07 1.76
C PRO A 275 6.14 -21.09 2.19
N ALA A 276 5.37 -21.47 3.20
CA ALA A 276 4.34 -20.62 3.76
C ALA A 276 4.96 -19.48 4.58
N LEU A 277 4.27 -18.34 4.64
CA LEU A 277 4.54 -17.26 5.57
C LEU A 277 4.52 -17.83 7.00
N THR A 278 5.60 -17.64 7.74
CA THR A 278 5.73 -18.17 9.11
C THR A 278 4.97 -17.33 10.14
N MET A 279 4.64 -16.09 9.80
CA MET A 279 3.87 -15.18 10.64
C MET A 279 2.42 -15.62 10.71
N ARG A 280 1.88 -15.75 11.92
CA ARG A 280 0.50 -16.22 12.13
C ARG A 280 -0.50 -15.09 11.89
N TYR A 281 -1.24 -15.18 10.80
CA TYR A 281 -2.36 -14.29 10.48
C TYR A 281 -3.47 -14.35 11.54
N LEU A 282 -4.03 -13.19 11.89
CA LEU A 282 -5.14 -13.06 12.83
C LEU A 282 -6.42 -12.58 12.14
N SER A 283 -6.36 -11.44 11.45
CA SER A 283 -7.51 -10.82 10.80
C SER A 283 -7.08 -9.78 9.78
N GLY A 284 -7.99 -9.38 8.91
CA GLY A 284 -7.79 -8.29 7.97
C GLY A 284 -9.10 -7.56 7.69
N GLY A 285 -8.98 -6.38 7.10
CA GLY A 285 -10.13 -5.56 6.78
C GLY A 285 -9.78 -4.33 5.96
N TYR A 286 -10.69 -3.36 5.98
CA TYR A 286 -10.55 -2.09 5.29
C TYR A 286 -11.05 -0.95 6.19
N VAL A 287 -10.76 0.30 5.82
CA VAL A 287 -11.24 1.50 6.52
C VAL A 287 -12.16 2.31 5.61
N ASP A 288 -13.46 2.31 5.91
CA ASP A 288 -14.46 3.13 5.21
C ASP A 288 -14.45 4.59 5.66
N PHE A 289 -13.33 5.30 5.42
CA PHE A 289 -13.17 6.68 5.88
C PHE A 289 -14.32 7.64 5.46
N PRO A 290 -14.92 7.58 4.25
CA PRO A 290 -16.05 8.42 3.87
C PRO A 290 -17.28 8.29 4.78
N ALA A 291 -17.44 7.17 5.49
CA ALA A 291 -18.52 7.00 6.46
C ALA A 291 -18.33 7.87 7.71
N ALA A 292 -17.10 8.33 7.99
CA ALA A 292 -16.76 9.06 9.21
C ALA A 292 -16.38 10.53 8.99
N VAL A 293 -15.97 10.93 7.78
CA VAL A 293 -15.41 12.26 7.52
C VAL A 293 -16.14 12.99 6.41
N TYR A 294 -16.07 14.33 6.42
CA TYR A 294 -16.71 15.20 5.43
C TYR A 294 -18.17 14.82 5.12
N PRO A 295 -19.10 14.88 6.10
CA PRO A 295 -20.48 14.39 5.95
C PRO A 295 -21.29 15.08 4.84
N ARG A 296 -20.79 16.18 4.27
CA ARG A 296 -21.42 16.93 3.16
C ARG A 296 -20.66 16.82 1.84
N ALA A 297 -19.49 16.18 1.80
CA ALA A 297 -18.71 16.05 0.57
C ALA A 297 -19.23 14.89 -0.28
N THR A 298 -19.16 15.06 -1.59
CA THR A 298 -19.41 13.96 -2.54
C THR A 298 -18.16 13.09 -2.65
N ARG A 299 -18.33 11.84 -3.13
CA ARG A 299 -17.20 10.95 -3.47
C ARG A 299 -16.26 11.60 -4.50
N GLN A 300 -16.81 12.40 -5.42
CA GLN A 300 -16.04 13.15 -6.41
C GLN A 300 -15.12 14.21 -5.81
N THR A 301 -15.51 14.81 -4.68
CA THR A 301 -14.65 15.73 -3.93
C THR A 301 -13.66 14.95 -3.05
N LEU A 302 -14.12 13.89 -2.39
CA LEU A 302 -13.31 13.09 -1.48
C LEU A 302 -12.10 12.45 -2.15
N GLN A 303 -12.23 11.95 -3.38
CA GLN A 303 -11.10 11.33 -4.09
C GLN A 303 -9.88 12.25 -4.21
N TRP A 304 -10.09 13.56 -4.33
CA TRP A 304 -9.01 14.55 -4.50
C TRP A 304 -8.51 15.13 -3.18
N ARG A 305 -9.32 15.02 -2.11
CA ARG A 305 -8.93 15.45 -0.76
C ARG A 305 -8.15 14.32 -0.07
N VAL A 306 -8.75 13.15 0.01
CA VAL A 306 -8.20 11.97 0.71
C VAL A 306 -7.66 10.98 -0.32
N SER A 307 -8.51 10.09 -0.85
CA SER A 307 -8.21 9.14 -1.93
C SER A 307 -9.51 8.56 -2.50
N ASP A 308 -9.47 7.96 -3.68
CA ASP A 308 -10.54 7.11 -4.23
C ASP A 308 -10.44 5.64 -3.81
N HIS A 309 -9.34 5.25 -3.14
CA HIS A 309 -9.12 3.90 -2.62
C HIS A 309 -9.29 3.83 -1.10
N TYR A 310 -9.80 2.70 -0.63
CA TYR A 310 -9.85 2.36 0.79
C TYR A 310 -8.51 1.78 1.25
N PRO A 311 -8.01 2.14 2.45
CA PRO A 311 -6.90 1.41 3.06
C PRO A 311 -7.32 -0.03 3.33
N LEU A 312 -6.51 -1.00 2.90
CA LEU A 312 -6.61 -2.40 3.31
C LEU A 312 -5.57 -2.70 4.38
N TRP A 313 -5.88 -3.60 5.31
CA TRP A 313 -4.97 -3.95 6.39
C TRP A 313 -5.06 -5.41 6.81
N THR A 314 -3.99 -5.88 7.45
CA THR A 314 -3.85 -7.22 8.02
C THR A 314 -3.15 -7.16 9.37
N GLU A 315 -3.54 -8.05 10.27
CA GLU A 315 -2.96 -8.26 11.58
C GLU A 315 -2.28 -9.62 11.66
N PHE A 316 -1.04 -9.63 12.18
CA PHE A 316 -0.28 -10.84 12.46
C PHE A 316 0.03 -10.92 13.96
N SER A 317 0.01 -12.13 14.50
CA SER A 317 0.40 -12.42 15.89
C SER A 317 1.91 -12.43 16.03
N GLN A 318 2.41 -11.73 17.04
CA GLN A 318 3.81 -11.81 17.51
C GLN A 318 3.94 -12.65 18.79
N ARG A 319 2.83 -13.19 19.31
CA ARG A 319 2.84 -14.14 20.42
C ARG A 319 3.38 -15.49 19.92
N ARG A 320 4.40 -15.99 20.60
CA ARG A 320 4.90 -17.36 20.47
C ARG A 320 4.06 -18.34 21.27
#